data_AF-A0A954VW46-F1
#
_entry.id   AF-A0A954VW46-F1
#
_cell.length_a   1.000
_cell.length_b   1.000
_cell.length_c   1.000
_cell.angle_alpha   90.00
_cell.angle_beta   90.00
_cell.angle_gamma   90.00
#
_symmetry.space_group_name_H-M   'P 1'
#
loop_
_entity.id
_entity.type
_entity.pdbx_description
1 polymer ?
#
loop_
_entity_poly.entity_id
_entity_poly.type
_entity_poly.pdbx_seq_one_letter_code
_entity_poly.pdbx_strand_id
1 'polypeptide(L)'
;QFQWQATAFHWRSDSEVIAACRDRTIRLYDVNTGRREILHRFSTPGAYDDALFSLDGDYVSWTNGVSSMLTAYLGDSDLSEWQRTKTCVHFHSDRWAEFSHDGHFDGSSRINRLLRYVVHTDDDRQLTMTQEEFETTYGWKNDPTRVWDKSPN
;
A
#
# COMPACT_ATOMS: atom_id res chain seq x y z
N GLN A 1 -11.16 11.45 -25.50
CA GLN A 1 -9.81 11.87 -25.05
C GLN A 1 -9.82 11.70 -23.54
N PHE A 2 -9.17 10.67 -22.98
CA PHE A 2 -9.13 10.50 -21.52
C PHE A 2 -8.22 11.58 -20.94
N GLN A 3 -8.81 12.61 -20.34
CA GLN A 3 -8.05 13.55 -19.51
C GLN A 3 -7.59 12.79 -18.26
N TRP A 4 -6.27 12.77 -18.06
CA TRP A 4 -5.64 12.26 -16.84
C TRP A 4 -5.95 13.25 -15.72
N GLN A 5 -6.73 12.79 -14.73
CA GLN A 5 -7.11 13.57 -13.58
C GLN A 5 -6.17 13.23 -12.42
N ALA A 6 -5.44 14.23 -11.93
CA ALA A 6 -4.72 14.13 -10.67
C ALA A 6 -5.73 14.13 -9.51
N THR A 7 -5.55 13.23 -8.55
CA THR A 7 -6.37 13.14 -7.33
C THR A 7 -5.64 13.72 -6.13
N ALA A 8 -4.30 13.67 -6.14
CA ALA A 8 -3.44 14.36 -5.18
C ALA A 8 -2.13 14.78 -5.82
N PHE A 9 -1.48 15.75 -5.19
CA PHE A 9 -0.16 16.23 -5.56
C PHE A 9 0.67 16.57 -4.32
N HIS A 10 1.99 16.53 -4.47
CA HIS A 10 2.97 16.89 -3.45
C HIS A 10 4.16 17.59 -4.11
N TRP A 11 4.70 18.62 -3.44
CA TRP A 11 5.88 19.33 -3.91
C TRP A 11 7.13 18.53 -3.54
N ARG A 12 7.87 18.05 -4.54
CA ARG A 12 9.16 17.38 -4.36
C ARG A 12 10.29 18.39 -4.15
N SER A 13 10.21 19.52 -4.83
CA SER A 13 11.15 20.64 -4.73
C SER A 13 10.45 21.94 -5.14
N ASP A 14 11.15 23.07 -5.13
CA ASP A 14 10.57 24.37 -5.50
C ASP A 14 10.01 24.43 -6.94
N SER A 15 10.42 23.52 -7.81
CA SER A 15 9.98 23.48 -9.21
C SER A 15 9.41 22.15 -9.66
N GLU A 16 9.33 21.16 -8.78
CA GLU A 16 8.87 19.81 -9.13
C GLU A 16 7.68 19.39 -8.28
N VAL A 17 6.63 18.91 -8.96
CA VAL A 17 5.43 18.36 -8.35
C VAL A 17 5.30 16.90 -8.74
N ILE A 18 5.03 16.04 -7.77
CA ILE A 18 4.61 14.67 -7.99
C ILE A 18 3.08 14.64 -7.90
N ALA A 19 2.43 13.96 -8.85
CA ALA A 19 0.99 13.79 -8.83
C ALA A 19 0.59 12.32 -8.97
N ALA A 20 -0.36 11.94 -8.12
CA ALA A 20 -1.08 10.66 -8.19
C ALA A 20 -2.29 10.83 -9.10
N CYS A 21 -2.40 9.99 -10.12
CA CYS A 21 -3.41 10.11 -11.18
C CYS A 21 -4.41 8.95 -11.16
N ARG A 22 -5.67 9.21 -11.52
CA ARG A 22 -6.73 8.17 -11.66
C ARG A 22 -6.36 7.05 -12.65
N ASP A 23 -5.45 7.31 -13.58
CA ASP A 23 -4.96 6.32 -14.55
C ASP A 23 -3.87 5.37 -14.00
N ARG A 24 -3.72 5.35 -12.67
CA ARG A 24 -2.78 4.49 -11.91
C ARG A 24 -1.33 4.84 -12.14
N THR A 25 -1.06 6.11 -12.42
CA THR A 25 0.30 6.61 -12.58
C THR A 25 0.69 7.59 -11.50
N ILE A 26 1.96 7.50 -11.09
CA ILE A 26 2.67 8.60 -10.44
C ILE A 26 3.42 9.34 -11.52
N ARG A 27 3.30 10.66 -11.53
CA ARG A 27 3.90 11.51 -12.54
C ARG A 27 4.68 12.67 -11.92
N LEU A 28 5.81 13.00 -12.52
CA LEU A 28 6.61 14.19 -12.20
C LEU A 28 6.25 15.31 -13.17
N TYR A 29 6.11 16.51 -12.62
CA TYR A 29 5.88 17.74 -13.35
C TYR A 29 6.93 18.75 -12.94
N ASP A 30 7.72 19.22 -13.90
CA ASP A 30 8.54 20.42 -13.71
C ASP A 30 7.70 21.64 -14.14
N VAL A 31 7.43 22.53 -13.19
CA VAL A 31 6.56 23.70 -13.42
C VAL A 31 7.26 24.79 -14.24
N ASN A 32 8.59 24.82 -14.22
CA ASN A 32 9.38 25.82 -14.94
C ASN A 32 9.53 25.44 -16.41
N THR A 33 9.78 24.17 -16.70
CA THR A 33 10.01 23.68 -18.07
C THR A 33 8.76 23.11 -18.72
N GLY A 34 7.73 22.79 -17.94
CA GLY A 34 6.54 22.10 -18.41
C GLY A 34 6.78 20.61 -18.73
N ARG A 35 7.96 20.08 -18.40
CA ARG A 35 8.30 18.66 -18.60
C ARG A 35 7.37 17.78 -17.75
N ARG A 36 6.96 16.65 -18.33
CA ARG A 36 6.08 15.66 -17.71
C ARG A 36 6.64 14.27 -17.92
N GLU A 37 6.70 13.50 -16.85
CA GLU A 37 7.23 12.14 -16.87
C GLU A 37 6.35 11.21 -16.05
N ILE A 38 6.17 9.97 -16.50
CA ILE A 38 5.54 8.92 -15.70
C ILE A 38 6.66 8.23 -14.93
N LEU A 39 6.66 8.39 -13.60
CA LEU A 39 7.64 7.76 -12.72
C LEU A 39 7.27 6.30 -12.43
N HIS A 40 5.97 6.03 -12.30
CA HIS A 40 5.50 4.68 -12.00
C HIS A 40 4.10 4.42 -12.53
N ARG A 41 3.82 3.14 -12.81
CA ARG A 41 2.49 2.64 -13.17
C ARG A 41 2.17 1.39 -12.35
N PHE A 42 1.14 1.48 -11.53
CA PHE A 42 0.69 0.32 -10.75
C PHE A 42 -0.05 -0.67 -11.65
N SER A 43 0.29 -1.95 -11.50
CA SER A 43 -0.29 -3.06 -12.27
C SER A 43 -1.65 -3.51 -11.72
N THR A 44 -1.99 -3.15 -10.49
CA THR A 44 -3.20 -3.56 -9.79
C THR A 44 -4.47 -3.07 -10.54
N PRO A 45 -5.39 -3.99 -10.90
CA PRO A 45 -6.65 -3.64 -11.54
C PRO A 45 -7.65 -3.07 -10.50
N GLY A 46 -8.40 -2.03 -10.87
CA GLY A 46 -9.41 -1.42 -10.02
C GLY A 46 -9.65 0.06 -10.33
N ALA A 47 -10.81 0.58 -9.93
CA ALA A 47 -11.08 2.01 -9.95
C ALA A 47 -10.44 2.65 -8.70
N TYR A 48 -9.46 3.51 -8.93
CA TYR A 48 -8.84 4.32 -7.88
C TYR A 48 -9.56 5.64 -7.83
N ASP A 49 -10.19 5.92 -6.69
CA ASP A 49 -11.00 7.13 -6.56
C ASP A 49 -10.16 8.30 -6.05
N ASP A 50 -9.36 8.07 -5.01
CA ASP A 50 -8.55 9.09 -4.38
C ASP A 50 -7.18 8.57 -3.97
N ALA A 51 -6.21 9.49 -3.98
CA ALA A 51 -4.85 9.26 -3.50
C ALA A 51 -4.51 10.31 -2.46
N LEU A 52 -3.60 10.01 -1.54
CA LEU A 52 -3.02 11.01 -0.62
C LEU A 52 -1.53 10.76 -0.48
N PHE A 53 -0.73 11.83 -0.55
CA PHE A 53 0.68 11.78 -0.17
C PHE A 53 0.83 11.96 1.34
N SER A 54 1.86 11.33 1.92
CA SER A 54 2.33 11.71 3.25
C SER A 54 2.95 13.10 3.23
N LEU A 55 3.09 13.71 4.41
CA LEU A 55 3.63 15.06 4.55
C LEU A 55 5.07 15.17 4.00
N ASP A 56 5.87 14.14 4.24
CA ASP A 56 7.24 13.99 3.73
C ASP A 56 7.30 13.60 2.24
N GLY A 57 6.19 13.17 1.64
CA GLY A 57 6.14 12.74 0.23
C GLY A 57 6.64 11.33 -0.03
N ASP A 58 7.20 10.67 0.99
CA ASP A 58 7.73 9.30 0.93
C ASP A 58 6.64 8.27 0.58
N TYR A 59 5.41 8.50 1.05
CA TYR A 59 4.30 7.59 0.85
C TYR A 59 3.24 8.19 -0.04
N VAL A 60 2.69 7.33 -0.89
CA VAL A 60 1.39 7.56 -1.52
C VAL A 60 0.43 6.47 -1.09
N SER A 61 -0.73 6.88 -0.63
CA SER A 61 -1.82 5.99 -0.29
C SER A 61 -2.91 6.09 -1.34
N TRP A 62 -3.57 4.97 -1.63
CA TRP A 62 -4.70 4.92 -2.56
C TRP A 62 -5.86 4.15 -1.96
N THR A 63 -7.06 4.67 -2.17
CA THR A 63 -8.30 3.96 -1.90
C THR A 63 -8.84 3.35 -3.19
N ASN A 64 -9.33 2.12 -3.06
CA ASN A 64 -10.14 1.48 -4.09
C ASN A 64 -11.61 1.66 -3.70
N GLY A 65 -12.43 2.29 -4.54
CA GLY A 65 -13.85 2.57 -4.24
C GLY A 65 -14.73 1.35 -3.95
N VAL A 66 -14.23 0.15 -4.22
CA VAL A 66 -14.95 -1.12 -4.03
C VAL A 66 -14.59 -1.80 -2.69
N SER A 67 -13.51 -1.37 -2.03
CA SER A 67 -13.03 -2.00 -0.79
C SER A 67 -12.61 -0.95 0.24
N SER A 68 -12.86 -1.18 1.53
CA SER A 68 -12.33 -0.35 2.61
C SER A 68 -10.81 -0.55 2.84
N MET A 69 -10.07 -0.86 1.77
CA MET A 69 -8.64 -1.08 1.77
C MET A 69 -7.93 0.17 1.28
N LEU A 70 -6.96 0.62 2.07
CA LEU A 70 -6.01 1.65 1.71
C LEU A 70 -4.67 0.96 1.46
N THR A 71 -4.11 1.11 0.27
CA THR A 71 -2.76 0.58 -0.02
C THR A 71 -1.77 1.72 -0.01
N ALA A 72 -0.70 1.59 0.78
CA ALA A 72 0.40 2.54 0.80
C ALA A 72 1.59 1.99 0.02
N TYR A 73 2.16 2.84 -0.82
CA TYR A 73 3.40 2.61 -1.54
C TYR A 73 4.45 3.56 -1.01
N LEU A 74 5.65 3.06 -0.78
CA LEU A 74 6.84 3.86 -0.49
C LEU A 74 7.62 4.04 -1.79
N GLY A 75 7.97 5.28 -2.08
CA GLY A 75 8.98 5.61 -3.09
C GLY A 75 10.17 6.24 -2.39
N ASP A 76 11.39 5.89 -2.79
CA ASP A 76 12.57 6.67 -2.41
C ASP A 76 12.45 8.08 -3.02
N SER A 77 13.14 9.05 -2.43
CA SER A 77 13.39 10.41 -2.95
C SER A 77 13.85 10.45 -4.42
N ASP A 78 14.45 9.35 -4.91
CA ASP A 78 14.86 9.15 -6.30
C ASP A 78 13.79 8.50 -7.20
N LEU A 79 12.67 8.07 -6.62
CA LEU A 79 11.42 7.69 -7.31
C LEU A 79 11.55 6.57 -8.34
N SER A 80 12.66 5.83 -8.32
CA SER A 80 12.99 4.77 -9.30
C SER A 80 12.31 3.44 -8.98
N GLU A 81 12.04 3.17 -7.70
CA GLU A 81 11.38 1.94 -7.24
C GLU A 81 10.23 2.26 -6.29
N TRP A 82 9.00 2.14 -6.80
CA TRP A 82 7.80 2.18 -5.98
C TRP A 82 7.39 0.76 -5.62
N GLN A 83 7.41 0.45 -4.33
CA GLN A 83 7.02 -0.86 -3.84
C GLN A 83 5.83 -0.75 -2.88
N ARG A 84 4.95 -1.75 -2.92
CA ARG A 84 3.85 -1.85 -1.95
C ARG A 84 4.46 -2.19 -0.61
N THR A 85 4.45 -1.24 0.32
CA THR A 85 5.01 -1.46 1.66
C THR A 85 3.96 -1.90 2.64
N LYS A 86 2.74 -1.35 2.52
CA LYS A 86 1.68 -1.60 3.51
C LYS A 86 0.31 -1.71 2.88
N THR A 87 -0.55 -2.43 3.57
CA THR A 87 -1.98 -2.48 3.26
C THR A 87 -2.75 -2.27 4.56
N CYS A 88 -3.57 -1.23 4.61
CA CYS A 88 -4.52 -1.02 5.68
C CYS A 88 -5.90 -1.51 5.23
N VAL A 89 -6.59 -2.22 6.11
CA VAL A 89 -7.91 -2.78 5.89
C VAL A 89 -8.80 -2.32 7.01
N HIS A 90 -9.87 -1.59 6.67
CA HIS A 90 -10.93 -1.30 7.61
C HIS A 90 -11.99 -2.40 7.59
N PHE A 91 -12.44 -2.80 8.77
CA PHE A 91 -13.47 -3.80 9.01
C PHE A 91 -14.72 -3.12 9.56
N HIS A 92 -15.86 -3.81 9.49
CA HIS A 92 -17.06 -3.37 10.21
C HIS A 92 -16.78 -3.21 11.72
N SER A 93 -17.48 -2.23 12.32
CA SER A 93 -17.40 -1.85 13.74
C SER A 93 -16.12 -1.11 14.13
N ASP A 94 -15.68 -0.14 13.31
CA ASP A 94 -14.53 0.75 13.58
C ASP A 94 -13.21 0.01 13.87
N ARG A 95 -13.07 -1.19 13.29
CA ARG A 95 -11.87 -2.00 13.40
C ARG A 95 -10.99 -1.80 12.17
N TRP A 96 -9.70 -1.96 12.38
CA TRP A 96 -8.70 -1.82 11.33
C TRP A 96 -7.54 -2.78 11.57
N ALA A 97 -6.86 -3.15 10.48
CA ALA A 97 -5.59 -3.85 10.49
C ALA A 97 -4.66 -3.19 9.47
N GLU A 98 -3.38 -3.10 9.79
CA GLU A 98 -2.31 -2.76 8.87
C GLU A 98 -1.37 -3.94 8.71
N PHE A 99 -0.99 -4.21 7.47
CA PHE A 99 -0.12 -5.32 7.10
C PHE A 99 1.15 -4.76 6.45
N SER A 100 2.31 -5.22 6.89
CA SER A 100 3.56 -5.07 6.14
C SER A 100 3.57 -5.97 4.91
N HIS A 101 4.47 -5.69 3.97
CA HIS A 101 4.64 -6.49 2.76
C HIS A 101 5.06 -7.94 3.03
N ASP A 102 5.71 -8.21 4.16
CA ASP A 102 6.17 -9.53 4.61
C ASP A 102 5.17 -10.25 5.54
N GLY A 103 3.97 -9.69 5.71
CA GLY A 103 2.83 -10.36 6.33
C GLY A 103 2.71 -10.18 7.85
N HIS A 104 3.56 -9.36 8.48
CA HIS A 104 3.31 -8.90 9.83
C HIS A 104 2.16 -7.90 9.87
N PHE A 105 1.47 -7.81 10.99
CA PHE A 105 0.32 -6.92 11.13
C PHE A 105 0.19 -6.30 12.51
N ASP A 106 -0.45 -5.14 12.52
CA ASP A 106 -0.90 -4.42 13.72
C ASP A 106 -2.35 -3.99 13.51
N GLY A 107 -3.05 -3.64 14.57
CA GLY A 107 -4.44 -3.21 14.42
C GLY A 107 -5.18 -2.99 15.70
N SER A 108 -6.48 -2.75 15.51
CA SER A 108 -7.46 -2.65 16.59
C SER A 108 -7.48 -3.89 17.51
N SER A 109 -8.01 -3.74 18.73
CA SER A 109 -8.03 -4.82 19.71
C SER A 109 -8.64 -6.13 19.15
N ARG A 110 -7.94 -7.25 19.37
CA ARG A 110 -8.34 -8.61 18.94
C ARG A 110 -8.48 -8.79 17.42
N ILE A 111 -7.81 -7.94 16.62
CA ILE A 111 -7.86 -8.01 15.16
C ILE A 111 -7.47 -9.39 14.62
N ASN A 112 -6.53 -10.07 15.28
CA ASN A 112 -6.09 -11.43 14.94
C ASN A 112 -7.22 -12.47 14.89
N ARG A 113 -8.33 -12.26 15.61
CA ARG A 113 -9.49 -13.17 15.57
C ARG A 113 -10.27 -13.09 14.26
N LEU A 114 -10.16 -11.97 13.56
CA LEU A 114 -10.81 -11.69 12.28
C LEU A 114 -9.94 -12.07 11.09
N LEU A 115 -8.65 -12.33 11.33
CA LEU A 115 -7.69 -12.71 10.29
C LEU A 115 -7.62 -14.22 10.14
N ARG A 116 -7.35 -14.65 8.91
CA ARG A 116 -7.07 -16.04 8.55
C ARG A 116 -5.87 -16.09 7.62
N TYR A 117 -5.02 -17.08 7.85
CA TYR A 117 -3.91 -17.42 6.97
C TYR A 117 -4.43 -18.39 5.92
N VAL A 118 -4.18 -18.07 4.65
CA VAL A 118 -4.45 -18.97 3.54
C VAL A 118 -3.13 -19.53 3.06
N VAL A 119 -2.96 -20.84 3.20
CA VAL A 119 -1.71 -21.53 2.83
C VAL A 119 -1.97 -22.42 1.64
N HIS A 120 -1.19 -22.22 0.58
CA HIS A 120 -1.10 -23.14 -0.55
C HIS A 120 0.02 -24.13 -0.24
N THR A 121 -0.30 -25.42 -0.28
CA THR A 121 0.64 -26.50 0.00
C THR A 121 1.18 -27.10 -1.29
N ASP A 122 2.31 -27.80 -1.21
CA ASP A 122 2.94 -28.45 -2.38
C ASP A 122 2.06 -29.55 -3.01
N ASP A 123 1.07 -30.05 -2.28
CA ASP A 123 0.05 -30.98 -2.76
C ASP A 123 -1.21 -30.30 -3.32
N ASP A 124 -1.09 -29.01 -3.68
CA ASP A 124 -2.12 -28.18 -4.31
C ASP A 124 -3.40 -28.00 -3.48
N ARG A 125 -3.30 -28.15 -2.15
CA ARG A 125 -4.40 -27.83 -1.24
C ARG A 125 -4.31 -26.37 -0.79
N GLN A 126 -5.48 -25.84 -0.47
CA GLN A 126 -5.62 -24.55 0.20
C GLN A 126 -6.11 -24.79 1.62
N LEU A 127 -5.28 -24.43 2.61
CA LEU A 127 -5.63 -24.47 4.02
C LEU A 127 -6.03 -23.08 4.50
N THR A 128 -7.01 -23.01 5.40
CA THR A 128 -7.37 -21.77 6.09
C THR A 128 -7.12 -21.98 7.57
N MET A 129 -6.27 -21.13 8.17
CA MET A 129 -5.78 -21.29 9.53
C MET A 129 -5.98 -20.00 10.33
N THR A 130 -6.22 -20.13 11.63
CA THR A 130 -6.05 -19.04 12.59
C THR A 130 -4.56 -18.70 12.74
N GLN A 131 -4.26 -17.55 13.37
CA GLN A 131 -2.87 -17.21 13.68
C GLN A 131 -2.20 -18.30 14.53
N GLU A 132 -2.84 -18.72 15.61
CA GLU A 132 -2.28 -19.73 16.53
C GLU A 132 -1.94 -21.06 15.83
N GLU A 133 -2.82 -21.53 14.94
CA GLU A 133 -2.59 -22.72 14.13
C GLU A 133 -1.40 -22.54 13.17
N PHE A 134 -1.31 -21.38 12.51
CA PHE A 134 -0.22 -21.05 11.59
C PHE A 134 1.13 -20.96 12.33
N GLU A 135 1.16 -20.26 13.46
CA GLU A 135 2.37 -20.13 14.30
C GLU A 135 2.85 -21.48 14.81
N THR A 136 1.92 -22.33 15.27
CA THR A 136 2.25 -23.68 15.76
C THR A 136 2.77 -24.58 14.64
N THR A 137 2.19 -24.48 13.44
CA THR A 137 2.53 -25.35 12.31
C THR A 137 3.84 -24.94 11.64
N TYR A 138 4.09 -23.65 11.47
CA TYR A 138 5.19 -23.13 10.66
C TYR A 138 6.27 -22.39 11.47
N GLY A 139 6.06 -22.17 12.77
CA GLY A 139 7.00 -21.45 13.64
C GLY A 139 7.12 -19.95 13.34
N TRP A 140 6.36 -19.43 12.37
CA TRP A 140 6.25 -18.00 12.10
C TRP A 140 5.57 -17.31 13.28
N LYS A 141 5.92 -16.05 13.57
CA LYS A 141 5.28 -15.26 14.63
C LYS A 141 5.00 -13.86 14.14
N ASN A 142 3.85 -13.30 14.51
CA ASN A 142 3.57 -11.91 14.21
C ASN A 142 4.47 -10.97 15.04
N ASP A 143 4.98 -9.91 14.41
CA ASP A 143 5.77 -8.85 15.03
C ASP A 143 5.20 -7.49 14.57
N PRO A 144 4.34 -6.86 15.39
CA PRO A 144 3.73 -5.58 15.04
C PRO A 144 4.73 -4.45 14.79
N THR A 145 5.96 -4.53 15.30
CA THR A 145 6.96 -3.47 15.12
C THR A 145 7.46 -3.40 13.68
N ARG A 146 7.44 -4.53 12.96
CA ARG A 146 7.82 -4.62 11.54
C ARG A 146 6.80 -4.02 10.60
N VAL A 147 5.59 -3.71 11.06
CA VAL A 147 4.60 -2.95 10.28
C VAL A 147 5.07 -1.53 10.03
N TRP A 148 5.86 -0.97 10.95
CA TRP A 148 6.27 0.42 10.94
C TRP A 148 7.74 0.61 10.56
N ASP A 149 8.49 -0.47 10.40
CA ASP A 149 9.88 -0.42 9.99
C ASP A 149 10.00 0.10 8.54
N LYS A 150 10.90 1.06 8.35
CA LYS A 150 11.24 1.64 7.05
C LYS A 150 12.51 1.01 6.45
N SER A 151 13.19 0.14 7.19
CA SER A 151 14.40 -0.57 6.76
C SER A 151 14.07 -1.47 5.57
N PRO A 152 14.84 -1.40 4.45
CA PRO A 152 14.72 -2.41 3.41
C PRO A 152 15.14 -3.77 3.99
N ASN A 153 14.36 -4.80 3.68
CA ASN A 153 14.74 -6.20 3.90
C ASN A 153 15.79 -6.64 2.87
#